data_AF-A0A938WKH0-F1
#
_entry.id   AF-A0A938WKH0-F1
#
_cell.length_a   1.000
_cell.length_b   1.000
_cell.length_c   1.000
_cell.angle_alpha   90.00
_cell.angle_beta   90.00
_cell.angle_gamma   90.00
#
_symmetry.space_group_name_H-M   'P 1'
#
loop_
_entity.id
_entity.type
_entity.pdbx_description
1 polymer ?
#
loop_
_entity_poly.entity_id
_entity_poly.type
_entity_poly.pdbx_seq_one_letter_code
_entity_poly.pdbx_strand_id
1 'polypeptide(L)'
;MKLQLCAEIEGHFLLKSKVEAKRNQYDFEIFEKEGKYFISITKPVKNYMDYAPKLYVKDGVIHIKATKPEIYKDMAEWLYYIEAMGAFNFEVTKIHIDELEVKWIYETEEEKGSIPITSLKRNKKKHKASKYLSDRNLLNLILFRKMLPEAHIPFSYYRQAKTFFDNDNYYFAFINYFMMLEFCFADGHFHKKDVINSFKKSILLKLCVLSAISMIKNDSKVENYKWLMEECKVRHKDVNFESVIYLLIEYRGLLSHASERSNKYLFDNYKLRPLAFITSVICFLLCEYIQVYSCSSKEDKQRLISEKINKLEQELFAKE
;
A
#
# COMPACT_ATOMS: atom_id res chain seq x y z
N MET A 1 -6.21 28.87 -18.95
CA MET A 1 -6.39 27.41 -19.04
C MET A 1 -6.90 26.88 -17.71
N LYS A 2 -7.85 25.93 -17.73
CA LYS A 2 -8.31 25.25 -16.52
C LYS A 2 -7.74 23.84 -16.41
N LEU A 3 -7.56 23.39 -15.18
CA LEU A 3 -7.26 22.01 -14.84
C LEU A 3 -8.48 21.38 -14.20
N GLN A 4 -8.88 20.21 -14.68
CA GLN A 4 -9.96 19.42 -14.12
C GLN A 4 -9.42 18.06 -13.65
N LEU A 5 -9.77 17.67 -12.43
CA LEU A 5 -9.69 16.29 -11.99
C LEU A 5 -11.06 15.65 -12.11
N CYS A 6 -11.12 14.44 -12.64
CA CYS A 6 -12.35 13.66 -12.73
C CYS A 6 -12.11 12.24 -12.22
N ALA A 7 -13.00 11.73 -11.38
CA ALA A 7 -12.96 10.39 -10.84
C ALA A 7 -14.36 9.77 -10.81
N GLU A 8 -14.43 8.44 -10.93
CA GLU A 8 -15.66 7.70 -10.70
C GLU A 8 -16.02 7.74 -9.20
N ILE A 9 -17.30 7.96 -8.90
CA ILE A 9 -17.85 7.99 -7.54
C ILE A 9 -18.97 6.96 -7.43
N GLU A 10 -18.89 6.12 -6.39
CA GLU A 10 -19.85 5.08 -6.07
C GLU A 10 -20.55 5.41 -4.76
N GLY A 11 -21.84 5.09 -4.67
CA GLY A 11 -22.62 5.26 -3.45
C GLY A 11 -24.08 4.92 -3.66
N HIS A 12 -24.85 4.99 -2.57
CA HIS A 12 -26.28 4.74 -2.57
C HIS A 12 -27.10 6.03 -2.75
N PHE A 13 -26.58 6.99 -3.51
CA PHE A 13 -27.28 8.22 -3.85
C PHE A 13 -27.90 8.18 -5.26
N LEU A 14 -28.86 9.08 -5.48
CA LEU A 14 -29.53 9.26 -6.76
C LEU A 14 -29.31 10.68 -7.26
N LEU A 15 -29.07 10.82 -8.56
CA LEU A 15 -28.99 12.12 -9.23
C LEU A 15 -30.24 12.30 -10.11
N LYS A 16 -30.99 13.39 -9.88
CA LYS A 16 -32.06 13.81 -10.82
C LYS A 16 -31.48 14.53 -12.04
N SER A 17 -30.39 15.25 -11.82
CA SER A 17 -29.65 16.01 -12.81
C SER A 17 -28.21 16.19 -12.30
N LYS A 18 -27.35 16.77 -13.13
CA LYS A 18 -26.03 17.22 -12.69
C LYS A 18 -26.16 18.16 -11.48
N VAL A 19 -25.32 17.93 -10.48
CA VAL A 19 -25.20 18.77 -9.27
C VAL A 19 -23.93 19.59 -9.39
N GLU A 20 -24.03 20.89 -9.17
CA GLU A 20 -22.90 21.82 -9.26
C GLU A 20 -22.77 22.62 -7.96
N ALA A 21 -21.53 22.88 -7.56
CA ALA A 21 -21.22 23.79 -6.47
C ALA A 21 -19.97 24.61 -6.82
N LYS A 22 -19.92 25.87 -6.37
CA LYS A 22 -18.76 26.74 -6.58
C LYS A 22 -18.22 27.23 -5.25
N ARG A 23 -16.90 27.20 -5.10
CA ARG A 23 -16.21 27.78 -3.95
C ARG A 23 -14.89 28.40 -4.37
N ASN A 24 -14.77 29.72 -4.22
CA ASN A 24 -13.59 30.49 -4.64
C ASN A 24 -13.21 30.19 -6.10
N GLN A 25 -12.05 29.58 -6.33
CA GLN A 25 -11.53 29.23 -7.65
C GLN A 25 -11.93 27.82 -8.13
N TYR A 26 -12.69 27.07 -7.33
CA TYR A 26 -13.05 25.68 -7.62
C TYR A 26 -14.51 25.56 -8.07
N ASP A 27 -14.71 24.90 -9.20
CA ASP A 27 -16.01 24.42 -9.67
C ASP A 27 -16.09 22.91 -9.40
N PHE A 28 -17.12 22.47 -8.69
CA PHE A 28 -17.38 21.06 -8.36
C PHE A 28 -18.61 20.58 -9.12
N GLU A 29 -18.54 19.38 -9.69
CA GLU A 29 -19.67 18.78 -10.38
C GLU A 29 -19.79 17.30 -10.03
N ILE A 30 -21.01 16.82 -9.78
CA ILE A 30 -21.34 15.40 -9.74
C ILE A 30 -22.37 15.12 -10.83
N PHE A 31 -22.07 14.18 -11.72
CA PHE A 31 -22.88 13.90 -12.90
C PHE A 31 -22.89 12.41 -13.24
N GLU A 32 -23.88 12.00 -14.03
CA GLU A 32 -23.95 10.65 -14.58
C GLU A 32 -23.45 10.64 -16.03
N LYS A 33 -22.66 9.61 -16.37
CA LYS A 33 -22.23 9.33 -17.74
C LYS A 33 -22.19 7.82 -17.93
N GLU A 34 -22.86 7.32 -18.98
CA GLU A 34 -22.87 5.89 -19.34
C GLU A 34 -23.29 4.96 -18.17
N GLY A 35 -24.26 5.40 -17.35
CA GLY A 35 -24.77 4.62 -16.21
C GLY A 35 -23.83 4.59 -14.98
N LYS A 36 -22.78 5.42 -14.98
CA LYS A 36 -21.85 5.58 -13.86
C LYS A 36 -21.86 7.03 -13.38
N TYR A 37 -21.64 7.23 -12.08
CA TYR A 37 -21.50 8.56 -11.52
C TYR A 37 -20.04 9.01 -11.49
N PHE A 38 -19.83 10.29 -11.74
CA PHE A 38 -18.52 10.93 -11.75
C PHE A 38 -18.56 12.19 -10.91
N ILE A 39 -17.46 12.45 -10.22
CA ILE A 39 -17.18 13.73 -9.59
C ILE A 39 -16.06 14.42 -10.37
N SER A 40 -16.19 15.72 -10.57
CA SER A 40 -15.12 16.55 -11.10
C SER A 40 -14.90 17.80 -10.28
N ILE A 41 -13.64 18.23 -10.22
CA ILE A 41 -13.22 19.48 -9.61
C ILE A 41 -12.41 20.21 -10.67
N THR A 42 -12.72 21.48 -10.93
CA THR A 42 -12.05 22.29 -11.93
C THR A 42 -11.51 23.57 -11.30
N LYS A 43 -10.30 24.00 -11.67
CA LYS A 43 -9.72 25.29 -11.25
C LYS A 43 -8.92 25.95 -12.37
N PRO A 44 -8.83 27.30 -12.41
CA PRO A 44 -7.96 28.00 -13.35
C PRO A 44 -6.47 27.83 -12.97
N VAL A 45 -5.60 27.78 -13.98
CA VAL A 45 -4.14 27.68 -13.82
C VAL A 45 -3.44 28.69 -14.73
N LYS A 46 -2.69 29.62 -14.12
CA LYS A 46 -1.96 30.67 -14.88
C LYS A 46 -0.67 30.14 -15.51
N ASN A 47 0.24 29.58 -14.71
CA ASN A 47 1.54 29.09 -15.18
C ASN A 47 1.46 27.63 -15.66
N TYR A 48 0.48 27.32 -16.51
CA TYR A 48 0.14 25.94 -16.85
C TYR A 48 1.28 25.17 -17.54
N MET A 49 2.12 25.84 -18.33
CA MET A 49 3.24 25.23 -19.08
C MET A 49 4.29 24.54 -18.19
N ASP A 50 4.41 24.92 -16.92
CA ASP A 50 5.35 24.32 -15.97
C ASP A 50 4.88 22.95 -15.45
N TYR A 51 3.58 22.69 -15.60
CA TYR A 51 2.88 21.54 -15.05
C TYR A 51 2.20 20.69 -16.12
N ALA A 52 1.92 21.25 -17.29
CA ALA A 52 1.29 20.58 -18.41
C ALA A 52 2.08 19.32 -18.84
N PRO A 53 1.39 18.30 -19.36
CA PRO A 53 2.05 17.10 -19.84
C PRO A 53 2.95 17.43 -21.02
N LYS A 54 4.09 16.76 -21.10
CA LYS A 54 5.08 16.95 -22.17
C LYS A 54 5.30 15.64 -22.92
N LEU A 55 5.41 15.74 -24.23
CA LEU A 55 5.78 14.64 -25.10
C LEU A 55 7.19 14.92 -25.63
N TYR A 56 8.08 13.94 -25.52
CA TYR A 56 9.46 14.06 -26.01
C TYR A 56 9.96 12.72 -26.53
N VAL A 57 10.91 12.74 -27.47
CA VAL A 57 11.54 11.54 -28.00
C VAL A 57 12.88 11.34 -27.32
N LYS A 58 13.13 10.12 -26.83
CA LYS A 58 14.41 9.70 -26.29
C LYS A 58 14.72 8.29 -26.78
N ASP A 59 15.88 8.11 -27.40
CA ASP A 59 16.34 6.83 -27.97
C ASP A 59 15.36 6.25 -29.02
N GLY A 60 14.74 7.11 -29.83
CA GLY A 60 13.74 6.73 -30.84
C GLY A 60 12.38 6.34 -30.26
N VAL A 61 12.20 6.37 -28.94
CA VAL A 61 10.94 6.05 -28.25
C VAL A 61 10.24 7.34 -27.81
N ILE A 62 8.93 7.42 -28.05
CA ILE A 62 8.10 8.52 -27.56
C ILE A 62 7.83 8.33 -26.07
N HIS A 63 8.18 9.34 -25.27
CA HIS A 63 7.92 9.38 -23.83
C HIS A 63 6.89 10.44 -23.50
N ILE A 64 5.99 10.11 -22.57
CA ILE A 64 5.00 11.04 -22.03
C ILE A 64 5.39 11.36 -20.59
N LYS A 65 5.65 12.63 -20.30
CA LYS A 65 5.71 13.14 -18.93
C LYS A 65 4.33 13.64 -18.56
N ALA A 66 3.67 12.95 -17.63
CA ALA A 66 2.36 13.34 -17.12
C ALA A 66 2.40 14.67 -16.34
N THR A 67 1.23 15.26 -16.11
CA THR A 67 1.08 16.43 -15.25
C THR A 67 1.64 16.18 -13.86
N LYS A 68 2.41 17.14 -13.34
CA LYS A 68 3.03 17.04 -12.01
C LYS A 68 1.93 17.05 -10.92
N PRO A 69 1.92 16.11 -9.96
CA PRO A 69 0.88 16.03 -8.92
C PRO A 69 0.75 17.26 -8.04
N GLU A 70 1.84 18.03 -7.88
CA GLU A 70 1.88 19.26 -7.08
C GLU A 70 0.78 20.26 -7.45
N ILE A 71 0.43 20.36 -8.74
CA ILE A 71 -0.54 21.35 -9.21
C ILE A 71 -1.99 20.99 -8.84
N TYR A 72 -2.28 19.75 -8.49
CA TYR A 72 -3.64 19.28 -8.22
C TYR A 72 -3.79 18.57 -6.87
N LYS A 73 -2.78 18.66 -6.01
CA LYS A 73 -2.80 18.03 -4.68
C LYS A 73 -3.97 18.51 -3.82
N ASP A 74 -4.24 19.80 -3.84
CA ASP A 74 -5.39 20.45 -3.20
C ASP A 74 -6.74 19.92 -3.71
N MET A 75 -6.84 19.63 -5.01
CA MET A 75 -8.04 19.04 -5.61
C MET A 75 -8.23 17.58 -5.17
N ALA A 76 -7.15 16.82 -5.05
CA ALA A 76 -7.20 15.47 -4.49
C ALA A 76 -7.63 15.48 -3.01
N GLU A 77 -7.14 16.45 -2.22
CA GLU A 77 -7.57 16.67 -0.83
C GLU A 77 -9.08 16.94 -0.72
N TRP A 78 -9.65 17.70 -1.66
CA TRP A 78 -11.11 17.85 -1.76
C TRP A 78 -11.83 16.54 -2.04
N LEU A 79 -11.33 15.70 -2.95
CA LEU A 79 -11.94 14.40 -3.22
C LEU A 79 -11.93 13.51 -1.98
N TYR A 80 -10.83 13.47 -1.21
CA TYR A 80 -10.78 12.73 0.05
C TYR A 80 -11.79 13.27 1.08
N TYR A 81 -11.91 14.60 1.19
CA TYR A 81 -12.90 15.21 2.08
C TYR A 81 -14.33 14.87 1.68
N ILE A 82 -14.64 14.93 0.38
CA ILE A 82 -15.97 14.61 -0.15
C ILE A 82 -16.29 13.13 -0.01
N GLU A 83 -15.33 12.22 -0.23
CA GLU A 83 -15.49 10.79 0.03
C GLU A 83 -15.86 10.55 1.51
N ALA A 84 -15.09 11.12 2.44
CA ALA A 84 -15.28 10.92 3.87
C ALA A 84 -16.58 11.53 4.40
N MET A 85 -16.86 12.79 4.09
CA MET A 85 -18.07 13.47 4.55
C MET A 85 -19.30 13.01 3.77
N GLY A 86 -19.15 12.71 2.48
CA GLY A 86 -20.22 12.23 1.62
C GLY A 86 -20.73 10.85 2.04
N ALA A 87 -19.89 10.01 2.65
CA ALA A 87 -20.32 8.74 3.21
C ALA A 87 -21.45 8.89 4.23
N PHE A 88 -21.42 9.95 5.06
CA PHE A 88 -22.49 10.25 5.99
C PHE A 88 -23.64 11.05 5.35
N ASN A 89 -23.32 12.06 4.54
CA ASN A 89 -24.32 13.01 4.07
C ASN A 89 -25.21 12.48 2.94
N PHE A 90 -24.66 11.61 2.08
CA PHE A 90 -25.35 11.08 0.91
C PHE A 90 -24.79 9.72 0.47
N GLU A 91 -24.35 8.90 1.44
CA GLU A 91 -24.01 7.49 1.25
C GLU A 91 -22.96 7.21 0.16
N VAL A 92 -21.96 8.10 0.01
CA VAL A 92 -20.77 7.82 -0.81
C VAL A 92 -20.06 6.60 -0.24
N THR A 93 -19.86 5.59 -1.08
CA THR A 93 -19.11 4.39 -0.74
C THR A 93 -17.64 4.53 -1.14
N LYS A 94 -17.35 5.12 -2.31
CA LYS A 94 -15.99 5.25 -2.83
C LYS A 94 -15.86 6.35 -3.86
N ILE A 95 -14.73 7.05 -3.86
CA ILE A 95 -14.21 7.82 -4.99
C ILE A 95 -12.92 7.14 -5.45
N HIS A 96 -12.85 6.76 -6.72
CA HIS A 96 -11.71 6.06 -7.32
C HIS A 96 -10.57 7.02 -7.68
N ILE A 97 -9.96 7.62 -6.65
CA ILE A 97 -8.88 8.61 -6.76
C ILE A 97 -7.60 8.01 -7.39
N ASP A 98 -7.42 6.70 -7.32
CA ASP A 98 -6.33 5.97 -7.98
C ASP A 98 -6.55 5.84 -9.51
N GLU A 99 -7.78 5.96 -9.98
CA GLU A 99 -8.17 5.91 -11.41
C GLU A 99 -8.51 7.30 -11.99
N LEU A 100 -7.82 8.32 -11.46
CA LEU A 100 -8.12 9.71 -11.74
C LEU A 100 -7.74 10.12 -13.16
N GLU A 101 -8.62 10.90 -13.78
CA GLU A 101 -8.42 11.56 -15.07
C GLU A 101 -8.06 13.03 -14.85
N VAL A 102 -6.90 13.43 -15.36
CA VAL A 102 -6.40 14.80 -15.33
C VAL A 102 -6.60 15.44 -16.69
N LYS A 103 -7.44 16.48 -16.75
CA LYS A 103 -7.79 17.21 -17.98
C LYS A 103 -7.34 18.66 -17.94
N TRP A 104 -6.83 19.14 -19.07
CA TRP A 104 -6.55 20.53 -19.35
C TRP A 104 -7.58 21.07 -20.33
N ILE A 105 -8.24 22.16 -19.96
CA ILE A 105 -9.33 22.78 -20.70
C ILE A 105 -8.86 24.16 -21.16
N TYR A 106 -8.89 24.38 -22.48
CA TYR A 106 -8.60 25.67 -23.09
C TYR A 106 -9.69 26.67 -22.76
N GLU A 107 -9.32 27.89 -22.36
CA GLU A 107 -10.25 29.00 -22.11
C GLU A 107 -10.24 30.01 -23.27
N THR A 108 -9.17 30.04 -24.07
CA THR A 108 -9.03 30.96 -25.21
C THR A 108 -8.61 30.22 -26.48
N GLU A 109 -8.81 30.83 -27.65
CA GLU A 109 -8.35 30.29 -28.93
C GLU A 109 -6.82 30.17 -29.00
N GLU A 110 -6.09 31.11 -28.38
CA GLU A 110 -4.62 31.11 -28.30
C GLU A 110 -4.08 29.89 -27.53
N GLU A 111 -4.85 29.38 -26.56
CA GLU A 111 -4.47 28.20 -25.79
C GLU A 111 -4.68 26.91 -26.57
N LYS A 112 -5.54 26.89 -27.61
CA LYS A 112 -5.84 25.66 -28.35
C LYS A 112 -4.59 25.13 -29.05
N GLY A 113 -4.29 23.85 -28.83
CA GLY A 113 -3.10 23.21 -29.38
C GLY A 113 -1.78 23.61 -28.69
N SER A 114 -1.82 24.45 -27.65
CA SER A 114 -0.60 24.85 -26.90
C SER A 114 0.03 23.69 -26.11
N ILE A 115 -0.75 22.65 -25.81
CA ILE A 115 -0.29 21.42 -25.16
C ILE A 115 -0.65 20.20 -26.02
N PRO A 116 0.24 19.19 -26.09
CA PRO A 116 0.05 18.03 -26.97
C PRO A 116 -0.97 17.01 -26.43
N ILE A 117 -1.25 17.04 -25.11
CA ILE A 117 -2.11 16.08 -24.43
C ILE A 117 -3.03 16.85 -23.48
N THR A 118 -4.34 16.79 -23.75
CA THR A 118 -5.36 17.49 -22.96
C THR A 118 -6.02 16.60 -21.90
N SER A 119 -5.93 15.28 -22.01
CA SER A 119 -6.43 14.35 -21.01
C SER A 119 -5.49 13.17 -20.80
N LEU A 120 -5.26 12.81 -19.54
CA LEU A 120 -4.57 11.59 -19.14
C LEU A 120 -5.36 10.91 -18.03
N LYS A 121 -5.83 9.68 -18.29
CA LYS A 121 -6.47 8.82 -17.28
C LYS A 121 -5.52 7.71 -16.84
N ARG A 122 -5.42 7.50 -15.54
CA ARG A 122 -4.80 6.29 -14.96
C ARG A 122 -5.90 5.26 -14.74
N ASN A 123 -5.62 4.01 -15.10
CA ASN A 123 -6.53 2.90 -14.80
C ASN A 123 -5.76 1.87 -13.98
N LYS A 124 -6.44 1.28 -13.01
CA LYS A 124 -5.88 0.21 -12.20
C LYS A 124 -5.76 -1.04 -13.07
N LYS A 125 -4.55 -1.60 -13.13
CA LYS A 125 -4.33 -2.87 -13.84
C LYS A 125 -4.95 -4.00 -13.01
N LYS A 126 -6.01 -4.63 -13.54
CA LYS A 126 -6.60 -5.82 -12.92
C LYS A 126 -5.55 -6.91 -12.77
N HIS A 127 -5.45 -7.48 -11.57
CA HIS A 127 -4.58 -8.61 -11.30
C HIS A 127 -5.04 -9.80 -12.14
N LYS A 128 -4.15 -10.34 -12.99
CA LYS A 128 -4.43 -11.55 -13.76
C LYS A 128 -4.05 -12.78 -12.94
N ALA A 129 -4.88 -13.80 -12.94
CA ALA A 129 -4.53 -15.08 -12.33
C ALA A 129 -3.23 -15.61 -12.95
N SER A 130 -2.29 -16.00 -12.10
CA SER A 130 -0.96 -16.49 -12.52
C SER A 130 -0.69 -17.93 -12.08
N LYS A 131 -1.56 -18.50 -11.23
CA LYS A 131 -1.40 -19.86 -10.68
C LYS A 131 -2.54 -20.75 -11.15
N TYR A 132 -2.18 -21.95 -11.60
CA TYR A 132 -3.15 -23.03 -11.81
C TYR A 132 -3.39 -23.75 -10.49
N LEU A 133 -4.66 -24.05 -10.21
CA LEU A 133 -5.02 -24.95 -9.12
C LEU A 133 -4.91 -26.39 -9.64
N SER A 134 -4.15 -27.22 -8.94
CA SER A 134 -4.05 -28.66 -9.21
C SER A 134 -4.66 -29.46 -8.06
N ASP A 135 -5.02 -30.72 -8.33
CA ASP A 135 -5.49 -31.67 -7.32
C ASP A 135 -4.49 -31.80 -6.16
N ARG A 136 -3.18 -31.77 -6.48
CA ARG A 136 -2.11 -31.79 -5.48
C ARG A 136 -2.16 -30.59 -4.54
N ASN A 137 -2.51 -29.40 -5.05
CA ASN A 137 -2.65 -28.21 -4.19
C ASN A 137 -3.80 -28.40 -3.20
N LEU A 138 -4.95 -28.90 -3.66
CA LEU A 138 -6.11 -29.13 -2.79
C LEU A 138 -5.83 -30.25 -1.78
N LEU A 139 -5.24 -31.36 -2.22
CA LEU A 139 -4.87 -32.47 -1.35
C LEU A 139 -3.92 -32.02 -0.24
N ASN A 140 -2.90 -31.22 -0.56
CA ASN A 140 -1.98 -30.67 0.44
C ASN A 140 -2.71 -29.82 1.49
N LEU A 141 -3.67 -28.99 1.09
CA LEU A 141 -4.46 -28.18 2.05
C LEU A 141 -5.26 -29.08 3.02
N ILE A 142 -5.85 -30.15 2.51
CA ILE A 142 -6.60 -31.12 3.33
C ILE A 142 -5.67 -31.84 4.31
N LEU A 143 -4.47 -32.24 3.86
CA LEU A 143 -3.47 -32.88 4.71
C LEU A 143 -2.93 -31.91 5.77
N PHE A 144 -2.64 -30.66 5.41
CA PHE A 144 -2.15 -29.65 6.35
C PHE A 144 -3.15 -29.38 7.47
N ARG A 145 -4.46 -29.48 7.23
CA ARG A 145 -5.46 -29.35 8.31
C ARG A 145 -5.27 -30.38 9.42
N LYS A 146 -4.82 -31.60 9.09
CA LYS A 146 -4.53 -32.64 10.09
C LYS A 146 -3.24 -32.36 10.85
N MET A 147 -2.22 -31.83 10.18
CA MET A 147 -0.89 -31.61 10.77
C MET A 147 -0.78 -30.29 11.54
N LEU A 148 -1.50 -29.25 11.11
CA LEU A 148 -1.48 -27.90 11.67
C LEU A 148 -2.90 -27.34 11.74
N PRO A 149 -3.78 -27.87 12.61
CA PRO A 149 -5.18 -27.46 12.66
C PRO A 149 -5.34 -25.97 12.93
N GLU A 150 -4.46 -25.36 13.73
CA GLU A 150 -4.53 -23.94 14.12
C GLU A 150 -3.93 -22.98 13.09
N ALA A 151 -3.22 -23.48 12.05
CA ALA A 151 -2.60 -22.62 11.05
C ALA A 151 -3.61 -21.79 10.24
N HIS A 152 -4.88 -22.19 10.21
CA HIS A 152 -5.93 -21.42 9.56
C HIS A 152 -6.10 -20.01 10.15
N ILE A 153 -5.75 -19.78 11.42
CA ILE A 153 -5.86 -18.47 12.06
C ILE A 153 -4.83 -17.47 11.47
N PRO A 154 -3.50 -17.70 11.56
CA PRO A 154 -2.53 -16.79 10.95
C PRO A 154 -2.71 -16.70 9.42
N PHE A 155 -3.11 -17.78 8.75
CA PHE A 155 -3.37 -17.76 7.31
C PHE A 155 -4.61 -16.93 6.95
N SER A 156 -5.60 -16.82 7.85
CA SER A 156 -6.76 -15.94 7.66
C SER A 156 -6.38 -14.46 7.77
N TYR A 157 -5.50 -14.10 8.70
CA TYR A 157 -4.92 -12.75 8.75
C TYR A 157 -4.09 -12.45 7.50
N TYR A 158 -3.25 -13.39 7.06
CA TYR A 158 -2.49 -13.26 5.82
C TYR A 158 -3.41 -13.02 4.60
N ARG A 159 -4.47 -13.82 4.44
CA ARG A 159 -5.44 -13.68 3.34
C ARG A 159 -6.11 -12.31 3.34
N GLN A 160 -6.57 -11.84 4.50
CA GLN A 160 -7.21 -10.52 4.65
C GLN A 160 -6.22 -9.41 4.32
N ALA A 161 -5.02 -9.45 4.90
CA ALA A 161 -3.97 -8.48 4.65
C ALA A 161 -3.59 -8.41 3.17
N LYS A 162 -3.46 -9.57 2.51
CA LYS A 162 -3.17 -9.65 1.08
C LYS A 162 -4.27 -9.03 0.22
N THR A 163 -5.53 -9.28 0.56
CA THR A 163 -6.68 -8.68 -0.11
C THR A 163 -6.68 -7.16 0.03
N PHE A 164 -6.43 -6.64 1.24
CA PHE A 164 -6.30 -5.20 1.46
C PHE A 164 -5.13 -4.61 0.67
N PHE A 165 -3.98 -5.29 0.65
CA PHE A 165 -2.80 -4.83 -0.08
C PHE A 165 -3.07 -4.74 -1.60
N ASP A 166 -3.71 -5.76 -2.18
CA ASP A 166 -4.03 -5.79 -3.62
C ASP A 166 -5.11 -4.74 -3.99
N ASN A 167 -5.88 -4.30 -3.01
CA ASN A 167 -6.86 -3.23 -3.12
C ASN A 167 -6.29 -1.85 -2.70
N ASP A 168 -4.96 -1.70 -2.63
CA ASP A 168 -4.26 -0.45 -2.27
C ASP A 168 -4.64 0.11 -0.88
N ASN A 169 -5.21 -0.73 -0.03
CA ASN A 169 -5.55 -0.38 1.34
C ASN A 169 -4.42 -0.77 2.30
N TYR A 170 -3.30 -0.07 2.19
CA TYR A 170 -2.06 -0.40 2.90
C TYR A 170 -2.15 -0.28 4.43
N TYR A 171 -3.01 0.60 4.93
CA TYR A 171 -3.34 0.75 6.34
C TYR A 171 -3.87 -0.56 6.91
N PHE A 172 -5.00 -1.06 6.38
CA PHE A 172 -5.59 -2.30 6.87
C PHE A 172 -4.77 -3.53 6.48
N ALA A 173 -4.02 -3.48 5.38
CA ALA A 173 -3.06 -4.51 5.04
C ALA A 173 -1.98 -4.65 6.13
N PHE A 174 -1.34 -3.54 6.51
CA PHE A 174 -0.33 -3.53 7.56
C PHE A 174 -0.90 -4.01 8.89
N ILE A 175 -2.06 -3.50 9.32
CA ILE A 175 -2.71 -3.92 10.56
C ILE A 175 -2.94 -5.44 10.55
N ASN A 176 -3.51 -6.01 9.49
CA ASN A 176 -3.77 -7.45 9.43
C ASN A 176 -2.50 -8.30 9.37
N TYR A 177 -1.46 -7.86 8.65
CA TYR A 177 -0.16 -8.53 8.70
C TYR A 177 0.44 -8.47 10.11
N PHE A 178 0.34 -7.33 10.79
CA PHE A 178 0.81 -7.21 12.16
C PHE A 178 0.03 -8.12 13.12
N MET A 179 -1.30 -8.22 12.98
CA MET A 179 -2.13 -9.13 13.78
C MET A 179 -1.71 -10.60 13.61
N MET A 180 -1.28 -11.00 12.41
CA MET A 180 -0.68 -12.33 12.20
C MET A 180 0.58 -12.51 13.06
N LEU A 181 1.48 -11.53 13.05
CA LEU A 181 2.71 -11.58 13.85
C LEU A 181 2.41 -11.56 15.36
N GLU A 182 1.45 -10.74 15.80
CA GLU A 182 1.02 -10.65 17.19
C GLU A 182 0.45 -12.00 17.65
N PHE A 183 -0.43 -12.61 16.86
CA PHE A 183 -0.98 -13.94 17.15
C PHE A 183 0.12 -15.01 17.26
N CYS A 184 1.11 -14.99 16.37
CA CYS A 184 2.17 -15.99 16.36
C CYS A 184 3.23 -15.82 17.44
N PHE A 185 3.49 -14.59 17.92
CA PHE A 185 4.71 -14.29 18.69
C PHE A 185 4.52 -13.36 19.90
N ALA A 186 3.34 -12.80 20.14
CA ALA A 186 3.13 -11.93 21.29
C ALA A 186 2.77 -12.68 22.57
N ASP A 187 2.46 -13.98 22.52
CA ASP A 187 2.06 -14.79 23.68
C ASP A 187 0.92 -14.17 24.51
N GLY A 188 -0.05 -13.52 23.83
CA GLY A 188 -1.19 -12.85 24.49
C GLY A 188 -0.86 -11.52 25.17
N HIS A 189 0.36 -11.01 25.02
CA HIS A 189 0.73 -9.69 25.53
C HIS A 189 0.22 -8.58 24.62
N PHE A 190 -0.29 -7.50 25.20
CA PHE A 190 -0.76 -6.32 24.46
C PHE A 190 0.05 -5.05 24.78
N HIS A 191 0.80 -5.06 25.89
CA HIS A 191 1.66 -3.95 26.24
C HIS A 191 2.91 -3.95 25.37
N LYS A 192 3.22 -2.77 24.80
CA LYS A 192 4.31 -2.56 23.84
C LYS A 192 5.63 -3.20 24.25
N LYS A 193 6.06 -3.01 25.51
CA LYS A 193 7.33 -3.55 26.03
C LYS A 193 7.35 -5.09 26.02
N ASP A 194 6.23 -5.71 26.36
CA ASP A 194 6.12 -7.15 26.45
C ASP A 194 6.04 -7.78 25.07
N VAL A 195 5.27 -7.18 24.15
CA VAL A 195 5.24 -7.59 22.73
C VAL A 195 6.63 -7.52 22.11
N ILE A 196 7.36 -6.42 22.35
CA ILE A 196 8.76 -6.28 21.89
C ILE A 196 9.62 -7.44 22.42
N ASN A 197 9.54 -7.73 23.73
CA ASN A 197 10.34 -8.78 24.34
C ASN A 197 10.01 -10.17 23.80
N SER A 198 8.72 -10.48 23.58
CA SER A 198 8.29 -11.76 23.01
C SER A 198 8.73 -11.91 21.56
N PHE A 199 8.59 -10.85 20.75
CA PHE A 199 9.05 -10.84 19.36
C PHE A 199 10.56 -11.08 19.25
N LYS A 200 11.36 -10.42 20.08
CA LYS A 200 12.83 -10.57 20.09
C LYS A 200 13.29 -11.98 20.45
N LYS A 201 12.53 -12.71 21.28
CA LYS A 201 12.83 -14.10 21.66
C LYS A 201 12.54 -15.10 20.54
N SER A 202 11.71 -14.73 19.55
CA SER A 202 11.31 -15.65 18.49
C SER A 202 12.38 -15.82 17.42
N ILE A 203 13.06 -16.97 17.44
CA ILE A 203 14.06 -17.33 16.44
C ILE A 203 13.46 -17.47 15.04
N LEU A 204 12.21 -17.93 14.93
CA LEU A 204 11.51 -18.03 13.66
C LEU A 204 11.19 -16.64 13.09
N LEU A 205 10.76 -15.70 13.93
CA LEU A 205 10.52 -14.32 13.49
C LEU A 205 11.84 -13.66 13.05
N LYS A 206 12.94 -13.88 13.79
CA LYS A 206 14.27 -13.43 13.39
C LYS A 206 14.65 -13.93 12.00
N LEU A 207 14.44 -15.23 11.73
CA LEU A 207 14.68 -15.80 10.41
C LEU A 207 13.82 -15.12 9.32
N CYS A 208 12.53 -14.91 9.56
CA CYS A 208 11.63 -14.27 8.60
C CYS A 208 12.06 -12.84 8.30
N VAL A 209 12.40 -12.06 9.33
CA VAL A 209 12.83 -10.67 9.18
C VAL A 209 14.16 -10.56 8.43
N LEU A 210 15.17 -11.35 8.79
CA LEU A 210 16.47 -11.32 8.10
C LEU A 210 16.34 -11.77 6.65
N SER A 211 15.52 -12.81 6.39
CA SER A 211 15.22 -13.26 5.03
C SER A 211 14.54 -12.14 4.22
N ALA A 212 13.57 -11.43 4.82
CA ALA A 212 12.89 -10.31 4.17
C ALA A 212 13.86 -9.14 3.88
N ILE A 213 14.73 -8.77 4.83
CA ILE A 213 15.75 -7.73 4.61
C ILE A 213 16.64 -8.12 3.42
N SER A 214 17.15 -9.36 3.39
CA SER A 214 17.99 -9.85 2.29
C SER A 214 17.27 -9.81 0.94
N MET A 215 16.02 -10.30 0.87
CA MET A 215 15.22 -10.27 -0.36
C MET A 215 14.98 -8.84 -0.87
N ILE A 216 14.66 -7.90 0.03
CA ILE A 216 14.32 -6.53 -0.33
C ILE A 216 15.57 -5.72 -0.69
N LYS A 217 16.71 -5.98 -0.03
CA LYS A 217 18.02 -5.41 -0.38
C LYS A 217 18.46 -5.80 -1.78
N ASN A 218 18.17 -7.04 -2.19
CA ASN A 218 18.55 -7.60 -3.49
C ASN A 218 17.49 -7.41 -4.60
N ASP A 219 16.38 -6.69 -4.34
CA ASP A 219 15.38 -6.40 -5.36
C ASP A 219 15.92 -5.33 -6.34
N SER A 220 15.76 -5.59 -7.64
CA SER A 220 16.06 -4.68 -8.76
C SER A 220 15.64 -3.21 -8.56
N LYS A 221 14.54 -2.94 -7.84
CA LYS A 221 14.03 -1.58 -7.66
C LYS A 221 14.62 -0.87 -6.44
N VAL A 222 15.11 -1.60 -5.42
CA VAL A 222 15.64 -1.12 -4.12
C VAL A 222 14.82 -0.06 -3.36
N GLU A 223 13.67 0.42 -3.86
CA GLU A 223 12.87 1.51 -3.28
C GLU A 223 12.39 1.19 -1.85
N ASN A 224 11.90 -0.04 -1.63
CA ASN A 224 11.45 -0.46 -0.31
C ASN A 224 12.63 -0.59 0.67
N TYR A 225 13.82 -0.97 0.20
CA TYR A 225 15.03 -1.02 1.03
C TYR A 225 15.48 0.39 1.42
N LYS A 226 15.49 1.33 0.48
CA LYS A 226 15.80 2.74 0.73
C LYS A 226 14.86 3.34 1.78
N TRP A 227 13.56 3.10 1.63
CA TRP A 227 12.56 3.53 2.62
C TRP A 227 12.86 2.96 4.01
N LEU A 228 13.18 1.66 4.11
CA LEU A 228 13.52 1.03 5.37
C LEU A 228 14.79 1.64 5.99
N MET A 229 15.82 1.90 5.19
CA MET A 229 17.04 2.56 5.65
C MET A 229 16.76 3.98 6.17
N GLU A 230 15.97 4.76 5.45
CA GLU A 230 15.59 6.12 5.84
C GLU A 230 14.80 6.13 7.16
N GLU A 231 13.82 5.24 7.30
CA GLU A 231 13.02 5.12 8.53
C GLU A 231 13.86 4.70 9.74
N CYS A 232 14.82 3.77 9.55
CA CYS A 232 15.79 3.39 10.58
C CYS A 232 16.72 4.56 10.92
N LYS A 233 17.26 5.27 9.92
CA LYS A 233 18.18 6.41 10.09
C LYS A 233 17.54 7.56 10.87
N VAL A 234 16.29 7.92 10.55
CA VAL A 234 15.52 8.95 11.28
C VAL A 234 15.37 8.61 12.76
N ARG A 235 15.44 7.33 13.12
CA ARG A 235 15.34 6.83 14.50
C ARG A 235 16.70 6.49 15.12
N HIS A 236 17.80 6.87 14.47
CA HIS A 236 19.16 6.55 14.90
C HIS A 236 19.39 5.04 15.10
N LYS A 237 18.95 4.24 14.13
CA LYS A 237 19.06 2.78 14.12
C LYS A 237 19.65 2.27 12.80
N ASP A 238 20.33 1.14 12.86
CA ASP A 238 20.75 0.37 11.69
C ASP A 238 19.64 -0.59 11.23
N VAL A 239 19.64 -0.97 9.95
CA VAL A 239 18.69 -1.96 9.43
C VAL A 239 19.10 -3.36 9.91
N ASN A 240 18.45 -3.84 10.96
CA ASN A 240 18.65 -5.17 11.52
C ASN A 240 17.32 -5.72 12.09
N PHE A 241 17.36 -6.95 12.60
CA PHE A 241 16.18 -7.61 13.19
C PHE A 241 15.49 -6.73 14.25
N GLU A 242 16.25 -6.27 15.23
CA GLU A 242 15.78 -5.47 16.36
C GLU A 242 15.09 -4.18 15.92
N SER A 243 15.66 -3.50 14.93
CA SER A 243 15.16 -2.23 14.42
C SER A 243 13.91 -2.42 13.57
N VAL A 244 13.81 -3.51 12.79
CA VAL A 244 12.57 -3.84 12.08
C VAL A 244 11.43 -4.15 13.07
N ILE A 245 11.69 -4.95 14.11
CA ILE A 245 10.68 -5.22 15.16
C ILE A 245 10.23 -3.92 15.82
N TYR A 246 11.18 -3.04 16.16
CA TYR A 246 10.88 -1.72 16.70
C TYR A 246 9.96 -0.92 15.77
N LEU A 247 10.30 -0.83 14.48
CA LEU A 247 9.50 -0.11 13.48
C LEU A 247 8.08 -0.66 13.37
N LEU A 248 7.91 -1.98 13.26
CA LEU A 248 6.58 -2.60 13.16
C LEU A 248 5.70 -2.24 14.35
N ILE A 249 6.26 -2.28 15.56
CA ILE A 249 5.50 -2.01 16.79
C ILE A 249 5.21 -0.52 16.96
N GLU A 250 6.15 0.37 16.60
CA GLU A 250 5.90 1.83 16.58
C GLU A 250 4.77 2.17 15.60
N TYR A 251 4.81 1.64 14.38
CA TYR A 251 3.77 1.90 13.39
C TYR A 251 2.43 1.28 13.79
N ARG A 252 2.41 0.10 14.42
CA ARG A 252 1.17 -0.44 14.99
C ARG A 252 0.59 0.48 16.04
N GLY A 253 1.39 0.96 16.99
CA GLY A 253 0.93 1.93 17.99
C GLY A 253 0.43 3.22 17.34
N LEU A 254 1.17 3.75 16.37
CA LEU A 254 0.83 4.98 15.64
C LEU A 254 -0.51 4.86 14.90
N LEU A 255 -0.75 3.75 14.21
CA LEU A 255 -1.95 3.55 13.40
C LEU A 255 -3.14 3.13 14.27
N SER A 256 -2.94 2.33 15.32
CA SER A 256 -4.03 1.92 16.20
C SER A 256 -4.53 3.02 17.15
N HIS A 257 -3.79 4.11 17.33
CA HIS A 257 -4.20 5.25 18.14
C HIS A 257 -4.50 6.47 17.26
N ALA A 258 -5.79 6.79 17.12
CA ALA A 258 -6.25 7.97 16.41
C ALA A 258 -5.63 9.24 17.03
N SER A 259 -4.63 9.79 16.36
CA SER A 259 -3.89 10.97 16.80
C SER A 259 -3.55 11.86 15.61
N GLU A 260 -3.16 13.11 15.86
CA GLU A 260 -2.72 14.02 14.79
C GLU A 260 -1.54 13.42 13.98
N ARG A 261 -0.69 12.62 14.63
CA ARG A 261 0.46 11.98 14.00
C ARG A 261 0.06 10.92 12.97
N SER A 262 -1.08 10.27 13.14
CA SER A 262 -1.60 9.25 12.22
C SER A 262 -2.45 9.84 11.10
N ASN A 263 -2.91 11.09 11.23
CA ASN A 263 -3.83 11.74 10.29
C ASN A 263 -3.35 11.70 8.84
N LYS A 264 -2.04 11.90 8.62
CA LYS A 264 -1.42 11.86 7.29
C LYS A 264 -1.54 10.53 6.55
N TYR A 265 -1.85 9.43 7.25
CA TYR A 265 -1.99 8.10 6.67
C TYR A 265 -3.46 7.71 6.43
N LEU A 266 -4.41 8.42 7.04
CA LEU A 266 -5.84 8.19 6.81
C LEU A 266 -6.22 8.59 5.38
N PHE A 267 -5.72 9.75 4.94
CA PHE A 267 -6.02 10.31 3.62
C PHE A 267 -5.00 9.91 2.54
N ASP A 268 -3.74 9.69 2.91
CA ASP A 268 -2.69 9.26 1.98
C ASP A 268 -2.12 7.91 2.41
N ASN A 269 -2.93 6.87 2.19
CA ASN A 269 -2.63 5.50 2.54
C ASN A 269 -1.40 4.97 1.79
N TYR A 270 -1.08 5.53 0.62
CA TYR A 270 0.06 5.09 -0.20
C TYR A 270 1.41 5.26 0.53
N LYS A 271 1.51 6.22 1.46
CA LYS A 271 2.69 6.37 2.33
C LYS A 271 2.99 5.14 3.18
N LEU A 272 1.99 4.29 3.46
CA LEU A 272 2.16 3.05 4.19
C LEU A 272 2.53 1.85 3.29
N ARG A 273 2.55 2.03 1.97
CA ARG A 273 2.84 0.94 1.02
C ARG A 273 4.18 0.24 1.31
N PRO A 274 5.31 0.94 1.51
CA PRO A 274 6.59 0.27 1.77
C PRO A 274 6.55 -0.55 3.07
N LEU A 275 5.95 0.00 4.14
CA LEU A 275 5.75 -0.69 5.41
C LEU A 275 4.91 -1.95 5.21
N ALA A 276 3.74 -1.83 4.60
CA ALA A 276 2.85 -2.96 4.35
C ALA A 276 3.51 -4.02 3.46
N PHE A 277 4.32 -3.60 2.48
CA PHE A 277 5.07 -4.50 1.62
C PHE A 277 6.12 -5.28 2.40
N ILE A 278 6.96 -4.60 3.20
CA ILE A 278 7.98 -5.26 4.02
C ILE A 278 7.32 -6.27 4.97
N THR A 279 6.25 -5.87 5.65
CA THR A 279 5.51 -6.79 6.54
C THR A 279 4.87 -7.94 5.77
N SER A 280 4.41 -7.72 4.53
CA SER A 280 3.88 -8.79 3.68
C SER A 280 4.94 -9.84 3.33
N VAL A 281 6.17 -9.43 3.06
CA VAL A 281 7.29 -10.35 2.77
C VAL A 281 7.62 -11.17 4.02
N ILE A 282 7.68 -10.53 5.19
CA ILE A 282 7.89 -11.22 6.47
C ILE A 282 6.80 -12.27 6.71
N CYS A 283 5.53 -11.89 6.52
CA CYS A 283 4.39 -12.80 6.74
C CYS A 283 4.31 -13.92 5.69
N PHE A 284 4.69 -13.63 4.44
CA PHE A 284 4.78 -14.63 3.39
C PHE A 284 5.81 -15.70 3.75
N LEU A 285 7.02 -15.28 4.14
CA LEU A 285 8.07 -16.19 4.61
C LEU A 285 7.63 -16.97 5.85
N LEU A 286 6.89 -16.35 6.76
CA LEU A 286 6.33 -17.03 7.92
C LEU A 286 5.36 -18.15 7.51
N CYS A 287 4.44 -17.89 6.58
CA CYS A 287 3.56 -18.92 6.02
C CYS A 287 4.36 -20.10 5.42
N GLU A 288 5.41 -19.80 4.65
CA GLU A 288 6.29 -20.82 4.07
C GLU A 288 6.98 -21.64 5.15
N TYR A 289 7.62 -21.00 6.12
CA TYR A 289 8.34 -21.72 7.18
C TYR A 289 7.42 -22.52 8.12
N ILE A 290 6.19 -22.05 8.38
CA ILE A 290 5.19 -22.83 9.12
C ILE A 290 4.90 -24.14 8.38
N GLN A 291 4.73 -24.08 7.05
CA GLN A 291 4.47 -25.28 6.23
C GLN A 291 5.69 -26.20 6.12
N VAL A 292 6.89 -25.64 5.89
CA VAL A 292 8.11 -26.45 5.74
C VAL A 292 8.45 -27.19 7.05
N TYR A 293 8.35 -26.51 8.18
CA TYR A 293 8.73 -27.08 9.47
C TYR A 293 7.60 -27.82 10.18
N SER A 294 6.41 -27.96 9.56
CA SER A 294 5.30 -28.70 10.17
C SER A 294 5.59 -30.18 10.35
N CYS A 295 6.51 -30.72 9.55
CA CYS A 295 6.86 -32.14 9.52
C CYS A 295 8.26 -32.42 10.11
N SER A 296 8.95 -31.39 10.61
CA SER A 296 10.31 -31.52 11.15
C SER A 296 10.29 -31.74 12.66
N SER A 297 11.29 -32.46 13.19
CA SER A 297 11.53 -32.52 14.64
C SER A 297 11.85 -31.13 15.19
N LYS A 298 11.65 -30.92 16.50
CA LYS A 298 11.99 -29.63 17.15
C LYS A 298 13.48 -29.32 17.04
N GLU A 299 14.33 -30.32 17.17
CA GLU A 299 15.79 -30.21 17.11
C GLU A 299 16.25 -29.85 15.69
N ASP A 300 15.75 -30.55 14.67
CA ASP A 300 16.07 -30.23 13.27
C ASP A 300 15.60 -28.84 12.89
N LYS A 301 14.39 -28.45 13.32
CA LYS A 301 13.85 -27.11 13.10
C LYS A 301 14.77 -26.05 13.71
N GLN A 302 15.20 -26.22 14.95
CA GLN A 302 16.08 -25.25 15.62
C GLN A 302 17.44 -25.17 14.92
N ARG A 303 18.02 -26.31 14.54
CA ARG A 303 19.31 -26.37 13.84
C ARG A 303 19.24 -25.66 12.48
N LEU A 304 18.28 -26.02 11.64
CA LEU A 304 18.09 -25.43 10.30
C LEU A 304 17.82 -23.92 10.36
N ILE A 305 17.00 -23.48 11.32
CA ILE A 305 16.73 -22.05 11.51
C ILE A 305 18.02 -21.32 11.91
N SER A 306 18.78 -21.87 12.86
CA SER A 306 20.00 -21.24 13.36
C SER A 306 21.10 -21.15 12.28
N GLU A 307 21.31 -22.22 11.53
CA GLU A 307 22.24 -22.25 10.39
C GLU A 307 21.90 -21.16 9.36
N LYS A 308 20.61 -21.02 9.03
CA LYS A 308 20.16 -20.03 8.05
C LYS A 308 20.24 -18.60 8.58
N ILE A 309 19.99 -18.37 9.87
CA ILE A 309 20.19 -17.06 10.52
C ILE A 309 21.66 -16.67 10.46
N ASN A 310 22.58 -17.56 10.86
CA ASN A 310 24.01 -17.27 10.86
C ASN A 310 24.50 -16.86 9.46
N LYS A 311 24.06 -17.58 8.42
CA LYS A 311 24.36 -17.24 7.04
C LYS A 311 23.83 -15.86 6.65
N LEU A 312 22.57 -15.55 6.96
CA LEU A 312 21.97 -14.26 6.65
C LEU A 312 22.65 -13.10 7.40
N GLU A 313 23.05 -13.30 8.65
CA GLU A 313 23.76 -12.28 9.41
C GLU A 313 25.15 -12.00 8.83
N GLN A 314 25.86 -13.03 8.36
CA GLN A 314 27.12 -12.86 7.62
C GLN A 314 26.90 -12.08 6.31
N GLU A 315 25.89 -12.45 5.51
CA GLU A 315 25.60 -11.77 4.23
C GLU A 315 25.15 -10.32 4.41
N LEU A 316 24.42 -10.01 5.48
CA LEU A 316 23.85 -8.68 5.71
C LEU A 316 24.80 -7.73 6.44
N PHE A 317 25.63 -8.25 7.34
CA PHE A 317 26.41 -7.46 8.30
C PHE A 317 27.91 -7.74 8.30
N ALA A 318 28.42 -8.59 7.40
CA ALA A 318 29.85 -8.62 7.15
C ALA A 318 30.30 -7.19 6.77
N LYS A 319 31.25 -6.66 7.54
CA LYS A 319 31.91 -5.40 7.20
C LYS A 319 32.67 -5.63 5.90
N GLU A 320 32.35 -4.86 4.86
CA GLU A 320 33.25 -4.63 3.73
C GLU A 320 34.50 -3.90 4.20
#